data_AF-A0A496VBF3-F1
#
_entry.id   AF-A0A496VBF3-F1
#
_cell.length_a   1.000
_cell.length_b   1.000
_cell.length_c   1.000
_cell.angle_alpha   90.00
_cell.angle_beta   90.00
_cell.angle_gamma   90.00
#
_symmetry.space_group_name_H-M   'P 1'
#
loop_
_entity.id
_entity.type
_entity.pdbx_description
1 polymer ?
#
loop_
_entity_poly.entity_id
_entity_poly.type
_entity_poly.pdbx_seq_one_letter_code
_entity_poly.pdbx_strand_id
1 'polypeptide(L)'
;MRNPSQVQKIGFLRFFFERMMRNLNRTDMMKKTLAFIYFFSLILMVTSCANPEQSFQKAEQLRAKEAYTQFINDFPESKWVKKAEQRIAEIDFWQTIKASQTRDDYEGYITSFSDGIFHKEAQSQILEIKEFNVARNKDILAHYQKYLEKYPQGLFAQEATKRSAELVPADIGYQIIKSETNTEALKAYAKEFQDTGYSQLIKNYLQNLSTGTPAFQKAEKLRSKKAYQQFVKDFPNSKWVKKARQRIAELDFWDKIQLSQQTLWDYEQYLNTYSDGFFRQQAAARIQEIKDMTVARKKDMIQSYQRFLDKHPKGLFASKAQKRIAELKPAKIAYQRIKAETNTEVLRAYLKQFRHTGYGQLVLGHLEALGAKPQVEEPVTSSSTASKPQPPFDPSSPDIIRAVQKRLTQQGLNPGPVDGSMGRKTRRAIRQFQRQVSMTVDGKITKELLQQLRGQVQ
;
A
#
# COMPACT_ATOMS: atom_id res chain seq x y z
N MET A 1 4.71 42.26 -2.36
CA MET A 1 4.32 43.28 -1.35
C MET A 1 5.37 43.28 -0.25
N ARG A 2 6.22 44.32 -0.18
CA ARG A 2 7.26 44.49 0.84
C ARG A 2 6.72 45.40 1.95
N ASN A 3 6.98 45.02 3.20
CA ASN A 3 6.45 45.64 4.42
C ASN A 3 7.02 47.07 4.64
N PRO A 4 6.19 48.13 4.71
CA PRO A 4 6.63 49.54 4.71
C PRO A 4 7.22 50.05 6.04
N SER A 5 7.40 49.21 7.06
CA SER A 5 7.88 49.64 8.40
C SER A 5 9.40 49.70 8.60
N GLN A 6 10.21 49.27 7.62
CA GLN A 6 11.68 49.24 7.72
C GLN A 6 12.37 50.47 7.11
N VAL A 7 11.74 51.16 6.16
CA VAL A 7 12.38 52.27 5.42
C VAL A 7 12.36 53.60 6.20
N GLN A 8 11.43 53.77 7.14
CA GLN A 8 11.34 55.00 7.95
C GLN A 8 12.28 55.04 9.17
N LYS A 9 12.80 53.90 9.65
CA LYS A 9 13.69 53.86 10.83
C LYS A 9 15.16 54.18 10.51
N ILE A 10 15.62 53.92 9.28
CA ILE A 10 17.01 54.15 8.87
C ILE A 10 17.31 55.64 8.63
N GLY A 11 16.32 56.41 8.16
CA GLY A 11 16.47 57.85 7.93
C GLY A 11 16.63 58.67 9.22
N PHE A 12 15.96 58.27 10.30
CA PHE A 12 15.98 59.01 11.57
C PHE A 12 17.31 58.87 12.33
N LEU A 13 17.92 57.69 12.29
CA LEU A 13 19.22 57.45 12.92
C LEU A 13 20.37 58.19 12.22
N ARG A 14 20.33 58.28 10.88
CA ARG A 14 21.36 58.99 10.10
C ARG A 14 21.34 60.51 10.33
N PHE A 15 20.14 61.10 10.44
CA PHE A 15 19.97 62.53 10.75
C PHE A 15 20.46 62.87 12.16
N PHE A 16 20.20 62.01 13.14
CA PHE A 16 20.68 62.22 14.51
C PHE A 16 22.21 62.12 14.63
N PHE A 17 22.82 61.17 13.91
CA PHE A 17 24.27 60.98 13.90
C PHE A 17 25.02 62.16 13.25
N GLU A 18 24.51 62.69 12.12
CA GLU A 18 25.11 63.84 11.44
C GLU A 18 24.92 65.18 12.16
N ARG A 19 23.94 65.28 13.07
CA ARG A 19 23.73 66.45 13.92
C ARG A 19 24.54 66.37 15.22
N MET A 20 24.76 65.17 15.76
CA MET A 20 25.59 64.95 16.95
C MET A 20 27.08 65.23 16.67
N MET A 21 27.57 64.91 15.47
CA MET A 21 28.97 65.12 15.08
C MET A 21 29.33 66.58 14.76
N ARG A 22 28.36 67.52 14.79
CA ARG A 22 28.55 68.91 14.33
C ARG A 22 28.87 69.92 15.43
N ASN A 23 28.92 69.52 16.71
CA ASN A 23 29.01 70.46 17.84
C ASN A 23 30.06 70.12 18.92
N LEU A 24 31.18 69.47 18.58
CA LEU A 24 32.22 69.17 19.56
C LEU A 24 33.62 69.64 19.11
N ASN A 25 34.22 70.54 19.90
CA ASN A 25 35.52 71.17 19.66
C ASN A 25 36.67 70.14 19.65
N ARG A 26 37.53 70.22 18.64
CA ARG A 26 38.66 69.31 18.36
C ARG A 26 39.66 69.13 19.52
N THR A 27 39.80 70.15 20.37
CA THR A 27 40.81 70.16 21.45
C THR A 27 40.42 69.29 22.65
N ASP A 28 39.13 69.12 22.91
CA ASP A 28 38.63 68.23 23.97
C ASP A 28 38.59 66.76 23.50
N MET A 29 38.47 66.55 22.18
CA MET A 29 38.53 65.22 21.59
C MET A 29 39.93 64.60 21.72
N MET A 30 41.02 65.37 21.55
CA MET A 30 42.39 64.82 21.65
C MET A 30 42.77 64.45 23.09
N LYS A 31 42.35 65.21 24.11
CA LYS A 31 42.61 64.85 25.52
C LYS A 31 41.78 63.63 25.95
N LYS A 32 40.53 63.53 25.49
CA LYS A 32 39.67 62.37 25.74
C LYS A 32 40.06 61.15 24.90
N THR A 33 40.57 61.30 23.67
CA THR A 33 41.11 60.17 22.90
C THR A 33 42.46 59.73 23.40
N LEU A 34 43.36 60.61 23.88
CA LEU A 34 44.58 60.15 24.55
C LEU A 34 44.27 59.49 25.89
N ALA A 35 43.32 60.00 26.68
CA ALA A 35 42.87 59.34 27.90
C ALA A 35 42.13 58.02 27.60
N PHE A 36 41.37 57.94 26.51
CA PHE A 36 40.67 56.72 26.08
C PHE A 36 41.62 55.72 25.43
N ILE A 37 42.68 56.16 24.74
CA ILE A 37 43.76 55.33 24.21
C ILE A 37 44.66 54.87 25.37
N TYR A 38 44.92 55.70 26.38
CA TYR A 38 45.59 55.26 27.62
C TYR A 38 44.70 54.36 28.46
N PHE A 39 43.39 54.56 28.49
CA PHE A 39 42.45 53.67 29.17
C PHE A 39 42.26 52.37 28.38
N PHE A 40 42.27 52.39 27.05
CA PHE A 40 42.28 51.18 26.19
C PHE A 40 43.64 50.49 26.15
N SER A 41 44.75 51.22 26.25
CA SER A 41 46.10 50.65 26.31
C SER A 41 46.43 50.13 27.71
N LEU A 42 45.85 50.71 28.77
CA LEU A 42 45.90 50.19 30.14
C LEU A 42 44.89 49.05 30.35
N ILE A 43 43.81 48.97 29.55
CA ILE A 43 42.92 47.78 29.46
C ILE A 43 43.50 46.67 28.56
N LEU A 44 44.46 46.97 27.68
CA LEU A 44 45.29 45.97 26.97
C LEU A 44 46.46 45.44 27.81
N MET A 45 46.57 45.85 29.07
CA MET A 45 47.46 45.27 30.09
C MET A 45 46.68 44.63 31.25
N VAL A 46 45.44 44.21 31.02
CA VAL A 46 44.88 43.11 31.81
C VAL A 46 45.32 41.85 31.10
N THR A 47 46.38 41.24 31.62
CA THR A 47 46.65 39.81 31.44
C THR A 47 45.42 39.07 31.96
N SER A 48 44.38 39.02 31.12
CA SER A 48 43.39 37.96 31.20
C SER A 48 44.24 36.72 31.15
N CYS A 49 44.29 35.99 32.27
CA CYS A 49 44.74 34.62 32.27
C CYS A 49 43.78 33.88 31.34
N ALA A 50 44.01 34.00 30.02
CA ALA A 50 43.28 33.28 29.02
C ALA A 50 43.54 31.82 29.39
N ASN A 51 42.50 31.19 29.90
CA ASN A 51 42.60 29.81 30.34
C ASN A 51 43.02 29.00 29.11
N PRO A 52 44.08 28.17 29.18
CA PRO A 52 44.50 27.32 28.08
C PRO A 52 43.34 26.56 27.43
N GLU A 53 42.35 26.14 28.23
CA GLU A 53 41.11 25.54 27.71
C GLU A 53 40.36 26.46 26.75
N GLN A 54 40.06 27.70 27.15
CA GLN A 54 39.29 28.63 26.34
C GLN A 54 40.03 29.02 25.05
N SER A 55 41.35 29.18 25.12
CA SER A 55 42.17 29.47 23.94
C SER A 55 42.20 28.29 22.96
N PHE A 56 42.34 27.06 23.46
CA PHE A 56 42.24 25.85 22.63
C PHE A 56 40.85 25.68 22.00
N GLN A 57 39.76 25.88 22.76
CA GLN A 57 38.40 25.81 22.23
C GLN A 57 38.16 26.84 21.11
N LYS A 58 38.74 28.04 21.23
CA LYS A 58 38.70 29.05 20.18
C LYS A 58 39.44 28.58 18.92
N ALA A 59 40.59 27.93 19.06
CA ALA A 59 41.30 27.33 17.93
C ALA A 59 40.48 26.20 17.26
N GLU A 60 39.82 25.35 18.05
CA GLU A 60 38.89 24.31 17.56
C GLU A 60 37.69 24.89 16.79
N GLN A 61 37.18 26.04 17.20
CA GLN A 61 36.12 26.75 16.48
C GLN A 61 36.61 27.35 15.16
N LEU A 62 37.82 27.93 15.16
CA LEU A 62 38.40 28.56 13.97
C LEU A 62 38.88 27.55 12.94
N ARG A 63 39.29 26.34 13.37
CA ARG A 63 39.81 25.26 12.51
C ARG A 63 40.94 25.73 11.58
N ALA A 64 41.74 26.68 12.04
CA ALA A 64 42.79 27.32 11.28
C ALA A 64 44.16 26.96 11.87
N LYS A 65 45.12 26.65 10.99
CA LYS A 65 46.48 26.27 11.38
C LYS A 65 47.12 27.34 12.27
N GLU A 66 46.93 28.60 11.89
CA GLU A 66 47.46 29.78 12.59
C GLU A 66 46.92 29.89 14.02
N ALA A 67 45.64 29.53 14.24
CA ALA A 67 45.02 29.59 15.56
C ALA A 67 45.60 28.53 16.52
N TYR A 68 45.88 27.33 16.02
CA TYR A 68 46.53 26.28 16.81
C TYR A 68 48.00 26.60 17.08
N THR A 69 48.73 27.14 16.09
CA THR A 69 50.12 27.59 16.27
C THR A 69 50.20 28.69 17.34
N GLN A 70 49.29 29.67 17.30
CA GLN A 70 49.23 30.73 18.30
C GLN A 70 48.96 30.15 19.70
N PHE A 71 48.02 29.22 19.82
CA PHE A 71 47.73 28.55 21.09
C PHE A 71 48.95 27.83 21.67
N ILE A 72 49.73 27.12 20.84
CA ILE A 72 50.96 26.43 21.27
C ILE A 72 52.01 27.43 21.77
N ASN A 73 52.17 28.57 21.08
CA ASN A 73 53.11 29.61 21.47
C ASN A 73 52.71 30.28 22.81
N ASP A 74 51.41 30.53 23.00
CA ASP A 74 50.90 31.19 24.21
C ASP A 74 50.87 30.26 25.43
N PHE A 75 50.69 28.94 25.23
CA PHE A 75 50.54 27.95 26.30
C PHE A 75 51.35 26.66 26.06
N PRO A 76 52.69 26.73 25.98
CA PRO A 76 53.55 25.61 25.58
C PRO A 76 53.51 24.41 26.54
N GLU A 77 53.12 24.60 27.80
CA GLU A 77 53.00 23.51 28.79
C GLU A 77 51.56 22.98 28.95
N SER A 78 50.61 23.45 28.13
CA SER A 78 49.22 23.02 28.24
C SER A 78 49.03 21.55 27.86
N LYS A 79 48.15 20.85 28.59
CA LYS A 79 47.73 19.47 28.26
C LYS A 79 47.16 19.32 26.83
N TRP A 80 46.73 20.42 26.20
CA TRP A 80 46.15 20.43 24.86
C TRP A 80 47.17 20.62 23.72
N VAL A 81 48.44 20.90 24.01
CA VAL A 81 49.47 21.15 22.97
C VAL A 81 49.57 19.99 21.99
N LYS A 82 49.65 18.74 22.48
CA LYS A 82 49.68 17.56 21.60
C LYS A 82 48.46 17.45 20.68
N LYS A 83 47.27 17.81 21.19
CA LYS A 83 46.05 17.80 20.37
C LYS A 83 46.08 18.92 19.33
N ALA A 84 46.57 20.11 19.68
CA ALA A 84 46.76 21.22 18.74
C ALA A 84 47.76 20.86 17.62
N GLU A 85 48.87 20.22 17.94
CA GLU A 85 49.84 19.71 16.95
C GLU A 85 49.20 18.68 16.01
N GLN A 86 48.40 17.75 16.55
CA GLN A 86 47.63 16.80 15.75
C GLN A 86 46.67 17.51 14.79
N ARG A 87 45.99 18.59 15.22
CA ARG A 87 45.10 19.40 14.36
C ARG A 87 45.85 20.12 13.26
N ILE A 88 47.04 20.64 13.54
CA ILE A 88 47.92 21.25 12.53
C ILE A 88 48.30 20.22 11.47
N ALA A 89 48.77 19.04 11.88
CA ALA A 89 49.14 17.96 10.97
C ALA A 89 47.94 17.48 10.14
N GLU A 90 46.76 17.39 10.75
CA GLU A 90 45.50 17.06 10.09
C GLU A 90 45.11 18.11 9.03
N ILE A 91 45.20 19.41 9.35
CA ILE A 91 44.92 20.50 8.40
C ILE A 91 45.87 20.43 7.22
N ASP A 92 47.16 20.24 7.47
CA ASP A 92 48.17 20.11 6.42
C ASP A 92 47.87 18.91 5.51
N PHE A 93 47.52 17.76 6.10
CA PHE A 93 47.09 16.59 5.34
C PHE A 93 45.82 16.87 4.52
N TRP A 94 44.81 17.51 5.09
CA TRP A 94 43.59 17.87 4.36
C TRP A 94 43.90 18.76 3.14
N GLN A 95 44.84 19.69 3.24
CA GLN A 95 45.21 20.53 2.10
C GLN A 95 45.78 19.73 0.91
N THR A 96 46.43 18.59 1.15
CA THR A 96 46.99 17.76 0.08
C THR A 96 45.90 16.98 -0.67
N ILE A 97 44.81 16.60 0.02
CA ILE A 97 43.76 15.75 -0.55
C ILE A 97 42.45 16.48 -0.90
N LYS A 98 42.22 17.72 -0.45
CA LYS A 98 40.92 18.43 -0.60
C LYS A 98 40.45 18.64 -2.05
N ALA A 99 41.37 18.54 -3.02
CA ALA A 99 41.09 18.62 -4.46
C ALA A 99 41.24 17.27 -5.16
N SER A 100 41.51 16.20 -4.41
CA SER A 100 41.60 14.85 -4.96
C SER A 100 40.26 14.41 -5.52
N GLN A 101 40.34 13.71 -6.64
CA GLN A 101 39.20 13.07 -7.30
C GLN A 101 39.12 11.57 -6.97
N THR A 102 39.97 11.07 -6.07
CA THR A 102 39.99 9.66 -5.67
C THR A 102 39.24 9.47 -4.35
N ARG A 103 38.46 8.40 -4.25
CA ARG A 103 37.74 8.05 -3.02
C ARG A 103 38.71 7.65 -1.91
N ASP A 104 39.76 6.93 -2.26
CA ASP A 104 40.69 6.29 -1.33
C ASP A 104 41.46 7.34 -0.50
N ASP A 105 41.74 8.52 -1.06
CA ASP A 105 42.38 9.61 -0.31
C ASP A 105 41.52 10.10 0.87
N TYR A 106 40.22 10.27 0.65
CA TYR A 106 39.29 10.68 1.71
C TYR A 106 39.01 9.55 2.72
N GLU A 107 38.99 8.29 2.28
CA GLU A 107 38.86 7.14 3.20
C GLU A 107 40.12 6.94 4.04
N GLY A 108 41.29 7.13 3.43
CA GLY A 108 42.58 7.16 4.12
C GLY A 108 42.63 8.27 5.16
N TYR A 109 42.12 9.47 4.86
CA TYR A 109 41.95 10.54 5.83
C TYR A 109 41.06 10.14 7.01
N ILE A 110 39.85 9.63 6.76
CA ILE A 110 38.91 9.23 7.84
C ILE A 110 39.54 8.15 8.74
N THR A 111 40.31 7.24 8.14
CA THR A 111 41.02 6.17 8.86
C THR A 111 42.18 6.72 9.70
N SER A 112 42.97 7.64 9.15
CA SER A 112 44.16 8.19 9.80
C SER A 112 43.83 9.20 10.90
N PHE A 113 42.70 9.90 10.78
CA PHE A 113 42.27 10.96 11.69
C PHE A 113 40.87 10.65 12.24
N SER A 114 40.72 9.64 13.10
CA SER A 114 39.40 9.16 13.55
C SER A 114 38.55 10.18 14.36
N ASP A 115 39.17 11.19 14.99
CA ASP A 115 38.51 12.35 15.63
C ASP A 115 38.70 13.64 14.79
N GLY A 116 38.78 13.50 13.46
CA GLY A 116 39.16 14.57 12.54
C GLY A 116 38.11 15.67 12.34
N ILE A 117 38.54 16.92 12.22
CA ILE A 117 37.67 18.11 12.03
C ILE A 117 37.05 18.19 10.64
N PHE A 118 37.61 17.52 9.62
CA PHE A 118 37.11 17.49 8.23
C PHE A 118 36.36 16.19 7.86
N HIS A 119 35.95 15.38 8.85
CA HIS A 119 35.22 14.13 8.60
C HIS A 119 33.97 14.32 7.74
N LYS A 120 33.20 15.38 7.99
CA LYS A 120 31.96 15.64 7.24
C LYS A 120 32.25 16.05 5.80
N GLU A 121 33.27 16.88 5.62
CA GLU A 121 33.76 17.34 4.34
C GLU A 121 34.28 16.16 3.52
N ALA A 122 35.12 15.30 4.11
CA ALA A 122 35.59 14.06 3.50
C ALA A 122 34.44 13.14 3.09
N GLN A 123 33.45 12.94 3.96
CA GLN A 123 32.24 12.17 3.63
C GLN A 123 31.44 12.78 2.48
N SER A 124 31.34 14.12 2.43
CA SER A 124 30.69 14.83 1.33
C SER A 124 31.43 14.61 0.01
N GLN A 125 32.76 14.69 0.00
CA GLN A 125 33.57 14.44 -1.19
C GLN A 125 33.44 12.99 -1.68
N ILE A 126 33.44 12.02 -0.76
CA ILE A 126 33.18 10.61 -1.09
C ILE A 126 31.82 10.43 -1.75
N LEU A 127 30.78 11.12 -1.27
CA LEU A 127 29.44 11.04 -1.84
C LEU A 127 29.38 11.66 -3.24
N GLU A 128 30.00 12.82 -3.43
CA GLU A 128 30.11 13.47 -4.73
C GLU A 128 30.83 12.57 -5.75
N ILE A 129 32.00 12.03 -5.39
CA ILE A 129 32.77 11.10 -6.23
C ILE A 129 31.92 9.89 -6.63
N LYS A 130 31.19 9.30 -5.67
CA LYS A 130 30.28 8.17 -5.95
C LYS A 130 29.21 8.57 -6.97
N GLU A 131 28.57 9.71 -6.81
CA GLU A 131 27.50 10.16 -7.70
C GLU A 131 28.02 10.57 -9.08
N PHE A 132 29.20 11.19 -9.16
CA PHE A 132 29.83 11.49 -10.44
C PHE A 132 30.26 10.22 -11.19
N ASN A 133 30.80 9.22 -10.49
CA ASN A 133 31.12 7.93 -11.08
C ASN A 133 29.88 7.22 -11.63
N VAL A 134 28.69 7.42 -11.01
CA VAL A 134 27.43 6.94 -11.61
C VAL A 134 27.17 7.66 -12.94
N ALA A 135 27.39 8.97 -13.03
CA ALA A 135 27.23 9.71 -14.27
C ALA A 135 28.21 9.25 -15.36
N ARG A 136 29.50 9.13 -15.05
CA ARG A 136 30.52 8.56 -15.96
C ARG A 136 30.16 7.16 -16.44
N ASN A 137 29.77 6.27 -15.53
CA ASN A 137 29.44 4.89 -15.89
C ASN A 137 28.18 4.78 -16.74
N LYS A 138 27.22 5.68 -16.55
CA LYS A 138 25.97 5.70 -17.32
C LYS A 138 26.14 6.40 -18.65
N ASP A 139 27.01 7.39 -18.72
CA ASP A 139 27.37 8.17 -19.90
C ASP A 139 26.17 8.58 -20.78
N ILE A 140 25.14 9.14 -20.14
CA ILE A 140 23.96 9.72 -20.79
C ILE A 140 23.68 11.09 -20.18
N LEU A 141 23.16 12.01 -20.99
CA LEU A 141 23.01 13.43 -20.66
C LEU A 141 22.30 13.66 -19.32
N ALA A 142 21.20 12.94 -19.09
CA ALA A 142 20.37 13.08 -17.88
C ALA A 142 21.13 12.83 -16.57
N HIS A 143 22.13 11.95 -16.56
CA HIS A 143 22.88 11.67 -15.33
C HIS A 143 23.90 12.77 -15.00
N TYR A 144 24.54 13.37 -16.02
CA TYR A 144 25.42 14.52 -15.81
C TYR A 144 24.63 15.77 -15.41
N GLN A 145 23.47 16.01 -16.02
CA GLN A 145 22.56 17.09 -15.61
C GLN A 145 22.15 16.97 -14.14
N LYS A 146 21.76 15.75 -13.71
CA LYS A 146 21.41 15.48 -12.31
C LYS A 146 22.58 15.71 -11.35
N TYR A 147 23.80 15.33 -11.75
CA TYR A 147 24.99 15.60 -10.97
C TYR A 147 25.24 17.13 -10.83
N LEU A 148 25.17 17.88 -11.93
CA LEU A 148 25.37 19.34 -11.95
C LEU A 148 24.31 20.11 -11.15
N GLU A 149 23.08 19.61 -11.08
CA GLU A 149 22.03 20.18 -10.24
C GLU A 149 22.41 20.11 -8.75
N LYS A 150 23.05 19.01 -8.33
CA LYS A 150 23.41 18.78 -6.93
C LYS A 150 24.77 19.36 -6.55
N TYR A 151 25.74 19.34 -7.47
CA TYR A 151 27.11 19.84 -7.27
C TYR A 151 27.51 20.85 -8.36
N PRO A 152 26.84 22.01 -8.44
CA PRO A 152 27.11 23.00 -9.48
C PRO A 152 28.54 23.57 -9.45
N GLN A 153 29.20 23.48 -8.29
CA GLN A 153 30.59 23.89 -8.06
C GLN A 153 31.44 22.74 -7.50
N GLY A 154 31.03 21.49 -7.74
CA GLY A 154 31.75 20.30 -7.27
C GLY A 154 33.09 20.08 -7.99
N LEU A 155 33.89 19.15 -7.46
CA LEU A 155 35.17 18.68 -8.00
C LEU A 155 35.10 18.32 -9.49
N PHE A 156 33.97 17.78 -9.94
CA PHE A 156 33.78 17.35 -11.33
C PHE A 156 32.82 18.22 -12.15
N ALA A 157 32.43 19.40 -11.66
CA ALA A 157 31.45 20.25 -12.34
C ALA A 157 31.89 20.65 -13.77
N GLN A 158 33.17 20.96 -13.96
CA GLN A 158 33.69 21.32 -15.29
C GLN A 158 33.66 20.13 -16.27
N GLU A 159 34.09 18.96 -15.82
CA GLU A 159 34.06 17.73 -16.62
C GLU A 159 32.64 17.32 -16.98
N ALA A 160 31.73 17.34 -16.00
CA ALA A 160 30.32 17.04 -16.20
C ALA A 160 29.67 18.02 -17.20
N THR A 161 30.01 19.31 -17.13
CA THR A 161 29.51 20.34 -18.05
C THR A 161 29.97 20.08 -19.48
N LYS A 162 31.26 19.80 -19.66
CA LYS A 162 31.83 19.47 -20.97
C LYS A 162 31.16 18.23 -21.56
N ARG A 163 31.10 17.13 -20.80
CA ARG A 163 30.51 15.88 -21.27
C ARG A 163 29.01 16.00 -21.54
N SER A 164 28.30 16.80 -20.75
CA SER A 164 26.89 17.11 -21.02
C SER A 164 26.71 17.77 -22.38
N ALA A 165 27.53 18.75 -22.73
CA ALA A 165 27.44 19.44 -24.03
C ALA A 165 27.69 18.47 -25.21
N GLU A 166 28.67 17.57 -25.08
CA GLU A 166 28.97 16.54 -26.09
C GLU A 166 27.82 15.54 -26.30
N LEU A 167 27.03 15.26 -25.27
CA LEU A 167 25.94 14.28 -25.31
C LEU A 167 24.59 14.85 -25.78
N VAL A 168 24.49 16.16 -26.03
CA VAL A 168 23.24 16.80 -26.49
C VAL A 168 22.74 16.22 -27.82
N PRO A 169 23.56 16.07 -28.88
CA PRO A 169 23.08 15.48 -30.14
C PRO A 169 22.61 14.03 -29.98
N ALA A 170 23.29 13.26 -29.12
CA ALA A 170 22.95 11.87 -28.81
C ALA A 170 21.59 11.76 -28.07
N ASP A 171 21.29 12.70 -27.18
CA ASP A 171 19.99 12.73 -26.51
C ASP A 171 18.86 13.08 -27.49
N ILE A 172 19.03 14.15 -28.27
CA ILE A 172 18.01 14.63 -29.21
C ILE A 172 17.64 13.53 -30.21
N GLY A 173 18.63 12.88 -30.84
CA GLY A 173 18.36 11.81 -31.80
C GLY A 173 17.69 10.60 -31.14
N TYR A 174 18.09 10.23 -29.91
CA TYR A 174 17.41 9.18 -29.16
C TYR A 174 15.93 9.52 -28.90
N GLN A 175 15.61 10.75 -28.48
CA GLN A 175 14.21 11.14 -28.20
C GLN A 175 13.34 11.10 -29.46
N ILE A 176 13.87 11.58 -30.60
CA ILE A 176 13.16 11.58 -31.88
C ILE A 176 12.86 10.14 -32.32
N ILE A 177 13.89 9.30 -32.42
CA ILE A 177 13.75 7.92 -32.94
C ILE A 177 12.86 7.08 -32.02
N LYS A 178 12.97 7.27 -30.69
CA LYS A 178 12.13 6.59 -29.71
C LYS A 178 10.64 6.92 -29.90
N SER A 179 10.30 8.16 -30.26
CA SER A 179 8.91 8.58 -30.50
C SER A 179 8.29 7.92 -31.72
N GLU A 180 9.09 7.62 -32.74
CA GLU A 180 8.65 7.01 -34.00
C GLU A 180 8.54 5.49 -33.92
N THR A 181 9.03 4.86 -32.85
CA THR A 181 9.04 3.40 -32.63
C THR A 181 9.70 2.57 -33.74
N ASN A 182 10.54 3.19 -34.58
CA ASN A 182 11.26 2.52 -35.64
C ASN A 182 12.44 1.70 -35.08
N THR A 183 12.25 0.39 -34.97
CA THR A 183 13.24 -0.51 -34.36
C THR A 183 14.53 -0.63 -35.18
N GLU A 184 14.47 -0.48 -36.50
CA GLU A 184 15.68 -0.49 -37.35
C GLU A 184 16.47 0.81 -37.18
N ALA A 185 15.79 1.96 -37.12
CA ALA A 185 16.44 3.23 -36.80
C ALA A 185 17.08 3.20 -35.40
N LEU A 186 16.42 2.61 -34.40
CA LEU A 186 17.00 2.43 -33.06
C LEU A 186 18.26 1.54 -33.07
N LYS A 187 18.25 0.44 -33.84
CA LYS A 187 19.43 -0.43 -33.98
C LYS A 187 20.59 0.30 -34.65
N ALA A 188 20.31 1.04 -35.73
CA ALA A 188 21.32 1.86 -36.42
C ALA A 188 21.90 2.92 -35.49
N TYR A 189 21.04 3.62 -34.73
CA TYR A 189 21.46 4.65 -33.78
C TYR A 189 22.30 4.08 -32.63
N ALA A 190 21.96 2.89 -32.11
CA ALA A 190 22.76 2.22 -31.09
C ALA A 190 24.17 1.83 -31.57
N LYS A 191 24.35 1.66 -32.89
CA LYS A 191 25.65 1.41 -33.53
C LYS A 191 26.44 2.71 -33.73
N GLU A 192 25.77 3.77 -34.16
CA GLU A 192 26.37 5.11 -34.31
C GLU A 192 26.94 5.64 -32.99
N PHE A 193 26.20 5.48 -31.89
CA PHE A 193 26.59 5.95 -30.56
C PHE A 193 27.10 4.82 -29.64
N GLN A 194 27.79 3.82 -30.22
CA GLN A 194 28.23 2.61 -29.50
C GLN A 194 29.14 2.89 -28.30
N ASP A 195 29.89 4.00 -28.34
CA ASP A 195 30.86 4.39 -27.31
C ASP A 195 30.22 5.22 -26.17
N THR A 196 28.89 5.40 -26.19
CA THR A 196 28.14 6.13 -25.16
C THR A 196 27.16 5.22 -24.42
N GLY A 197 26.63 5.71 -23.31
CA GLY A 197 25.56 5.04 -22.58
C GLY A 197 24.27 4.83 -23.36
N TYR A 198 24.04 5.60 -24.44
CA TYR A 198 22.85 5.48 -25.27
C TYR A 198 22.76 4.13 -25.98
N SER A 199 23.89 3.52 -26.37
CA SER A 199 23.87 2.19 -26.99
C SER A 199 23.26 1.14 -26.06
N GLN A 200 23.69 1.11 -24.79
CA GLN A 200 23.14 0.18 -23.81
C GLN A 200 21.69 0.52 -23.44
N LEU A 201 21.36 1.81 -23.33
CA LEU A 201 19.99 2.29 -23.10
C LEU A 201 19.04 1.78 -24.19
N ILE A 202 19.45 1.88 -25.46
CA ILE A 202 18.67 1.44 -26.61
C ILE A 202 18.58 -0.08 -26.70
N LYS A 203 19.67 -0.81 -26.45
CA LYS A 203 19.64 -2.29 -26.37
C LYS A 203 18.61 -2.77 -25.35
N ASN A 204 18.60 -2.17 -24.15
CA ASN A 204 17.61 -2.48 -23.11
C ASN A 204 16.18 -2.12 -23.55
N TYR A 205 16.00 -0.99 -24.23
CA TYR A 205 14.70 -0.59 -24.77
C TYR A 205 14.18 -1.56 -25.85
N LEU A 206 15.04 -1.96 -26.80
CA LEU A 206 14.74 -2.95 -27.83
C LEU A 206 14.43 -4.33 -27.23
N GLN A 207 15.13 -4.73 -26.16
CA GLN A 207 14.83 -5.95 -25.43
C GLN A 207 13.46 -5.87 -24.72
N ASN A 208 13.12 -4.72 -24.14
CA ASN A 208 11.80 -4.53 -23.53
C ASN A 208 10.66 -4.55 -24.56
N LEU A 209 10.91 -4.01 -25.76
CA LEU A 209 9.99 -4.12 -26.90
C LEU A 209 9.86 -5.57 -27.38
N SER A 210 10.97 -6.28 -27.55
CA SER A 210 10.96 -7.68 -28.01
C SER A 210 10.32 -8.62 -26.98
N THR A 211 10.44 -8.33 -25.69
CA THR A 211 9.73 -9.05 -24.62
C THR A 211 8.27 -8.62 -24.45
N GLY A 212 7.75 -7.67 -25.24
CA GLY A 212 6.35 -7.27 -25.22
C GLY A 212 5.88 -6.59 -23.93
N THR A 213 6.80 -6.09 -23.09
CA THR A 213 6.44 -5.52 -21.78
C THR A 213 5.42 -4.37 -21.88
N PRO A 214 5.55 -3.39 -22.81
CA PRO A 214 4.54 -2.35 -22.98
C PRO A 214 3.17 -2.89 -23.43
N ALA A 215 3.16 -3.90 -24.30
CA ALA A 215 1.92 -4.54 -24.76
C ALA A 215 1.20 -5.27 -23.61
N PHE A 216 1.95 -5.94 -22.72
CA PHE A 216 1.40 -6.54 -21.51
C PHE A 216 0.84 -5.49 -20.55
N GLN A 217 1.54 -4.39 -20.32
CA GLN A 217 1.04 -3.28 -19.48
C GLN A 217 -0.24 -2.67 -20.04
N LYS A 218 -0.35 -2.53 -21.36
CA LYS A 218 -1.58 -2.11 -22.03
C LYS A 218 -2.71 -3.11 -21.76
N ALA A 219 -2.44 -4.41 -21.86
CA ALA A 219 -3.43 -5.45 -21.52
C ALA A 219 -3.86 -5.39 -20.04
N GLU A 220 -2.95 -5.16 -19.10
CA GLU A 220 -3.25 -4.96 -17.68
C GLU A 220 -4.13 -3.74 -17.39
N LYS A 221 -3.98 -2.66 -18.17
CA LYS A 221 -4.87 -1.49 -18.07
C LYS A 221 -6.26 -1.80 -18.63
N LEU A 222 -6.33 -2.50 -19.75
CA LEU A 222 -7.60 -2.88 -20.39
C LEU A 222 -8.37 -3.96 -19.61
N ARG A 223 -7.67 -4.82 -18.87
CA ARG A 223 -8.22 -5.95 -18.08
C ARG A 223 -9.19 -6.81 -18.88
N SER A 224 -8.91 -7.02 -20.16
CA SER A 224 -9.82 -7.73 -21.07
C SER A 224 -9.18 -8.99 -21.60
N LYS A 225 -9.99 -10.05 -21.72
CA LYS A 225 -9.56 -11.34 -22.25
C LYS A 225 -8.95 -11.20 -23.64
N LYS A 226 -9.59 -10.39 -24.51
CA LYS A 226 -9.11 -10.09 -25.87
C LYS A 226 -7.71 -9.46 -25.86
N ALA A 227 -7.44 -8.51 -24.97
CA ALA A 227 -6.13 -7.86 -24.91
C ALA A 227 -5.02 -8.83 -24.47
N TYR A 228 -5.28 -9.68 -23.48
CA TYR A 228 -4.32 -10.70 -23.07
C TYR A 228 -4.10 -11.78 -24.13
N GLN A 229 -5.16 -12.22 -24.81
CA GLN A 229 -5.05 -13.17 -25.92
C GLN A 229 -4.21 -12.61 -27.07
N GLN A 230 -4.46 -11.34 -27.43
CA GLN A 230 -3.67 -10.65 -28.44
C GLN A 230 -2.20 -10.54 -28.02
N PHE A 231 -1.94 -10.18 -26.76
CA PHE A 231 -0.58 -10.15 -26.22
C PHE A 231 0.13 -11.51 -26.31
N VAL A 232 -0.53 -12.60 -25.92
CA VAL A 232 0.04 -13.97 -26.00
C VAL A 232 0.30 -14.38 -27.46
N LYS A 233 -0.54 -13.94 -28.39
CA LYS A 233 -0.36 -14.19 -29.83
C LYS A 233 0.84 -13.42 -30.39
N ASP A 234 0.97 -12.15 -30.05
CA ASP A 234 2.01 -11.26 -30.61
C ASP A 234 3.38 -11.50 -29.95
N PHE A 235 3.41 -11.94 -28.69
CA PHE A 235 4.63 -12.14 -27.90
C PHE A 235 4.68 -13.53 -27.24
N PRO A 236 4.68 -14.63 -28.01
CA PRO A 236 4.54 -16.00 -27.49
C PRO A 236 5.68 -16.43 -26.55
N ASN A 237 6.86 -15.81 -26.68
CA ASN A 237 8.05 -16.12 -25.87
C ASN A 237 8.29 -15.10 -24.74
N SER A 238 7.36 -14.17 -24.50
CA SER A 238 7.53 -13.18 -23.44
C SER A 238 7.46 -13.80 -22.05
N LYS A 239 8.27 -13.29 -21.11
CA LYS A 239 8.19 -13.61 -19.68
C LYS A 239 6.79 -13.38 -19.08
N TRP A 240 5.98 -12.51 -19.69
CA TRP A 240 4.64 -12.18 -19.21
C TRP A 240 3.54 -13.15 -19.68
N VAL A 241 3.83 -14.07 -20.61
CA VAL A 241 2.83 -15.01 -21.16
C VAL A 241 2.17 -15.84 -20.07
N LYS A 242 2.93 -16.33 -19.09
CA LYS A 242 2.37 -17.08 -17.95
C LYS A 242 1.35 -16.25 -17.17
N LYS A 243 1.69 -14.98 -16.90
CA LYS A 243 0.80 -14.06 -16.17
C LYS A 243 -0.43 -13.70 -17.01
N ALA A 244 -0.27 -13.41 -18.29
CA ALA A 244 -1.38 -13.15 -19.20
C ALA A 244 -2.37 -14.33 -19.27
N ARG A 245 -1.87 -15.57 -19.35
CA ARG A 245 -2.71 -16.78 -19.30
C ARG A 245 -3.43 -16.92 -17.96
N GLN A 246 -2.78 -16.59 -16.84
CA GLN A 246 -3.45 -16.55 -15.53
C GLN A 246 -4.60 -15.53 -15.52
N ARG A 247 -4.40 -14.33 -16.08
CA ARG A 247 -5.46 -13.31 -16.20
C ARG A 247 -6.62 -13.75 -17.08
N ILE A 248 -6.34 -14.43 -18.20
CA ILE A 248 -7.39 -15.02 -19.05
C ILE A 248 -8.20 -16.04 -18.23
N ALA A 249 -7.53 -16.96 -17.55
CA ALA A 249 -8.20 -17.97 -16.73
C ALA A 249 -9.02 -17.35 -15.60
N GLU A 250 -8.53 -16.28 -14.98
CA GLU A 250 -9.24 -15.51 -13.97
C GLU A 250 -10.53 -14.89 -14.51
N LEU A 251 -10.46 -14.22 -15.66
CA LEU A 251 -11.63 -13.61 -16.31
C LEU A 251 -12.66 -14.69 -16.68
N ASP A 252 -12.21 -15.82 -17.24
CA ASP A 252 -13.08 -16.96 -17.56
C ASP A 252 -13.72 -17.58 -16.32
N PHE A 253 -12.98 -17.64 -15.21
CA PHE A 253 -13.52 -18.11 -13.94
C PHE A 253 -14.60 -17.15 -13.44
N TRP A 254 -14.34 -15.84 -13.48
CA TRP A 254 -15.28 -14.83 -13.02
C TRP A 254 -16.59 -14.85 -13.82
N ASP A 255 -16.51 -14.92 -15.15
CA ASP A 255 -17.68 -15.01 -16.03
C ASP A 255 -18.53 -16.25 -15.72
N LYS A 256 -17.88 -17.39 -15.45
CA LYS A 256 -18.57 -18.62 -15.03
C LYS A 256 -19.31 -18.45 -13.71
N ILE A 257 -18.76 -17.71 -12.75
CA ILE A 257 -19.48 -17.42 -11.50
C ILE A 257 -20.76 -16.62 -11.79
N GLN A 258 -20.68 -15.60 -12.65
CA GLN A 258 -21.84 -14.74 -12.95
C GLN A 258 -22.99 -15.53 -13.60
N LEU A 259 -22.66 -16.53 -14.42
CA LEU A 259 -23.61 -17.44 -15.08
C LEU A 259 -24.13 -18.56 -14.16
N SER A 260 -23.53 -18.72 -12.98
CA SER A 260 -23.91 -19.75 -12.00
C SER A 260 -24.98 -19.24 -11.01
N GLN A 261 -25.30 -20.07 -10.02
CA GLN A 261 -26.16 -19.67 -8.90
C GLN A 261 -25.48 -18.69 -7.91
N GLN A 262 -24.23 -18.29 -8.17
CA GLN A 262 -23.46 -17.29 -7.40
C GLN A 262 -23.41 -17.64 -5.91
N THR A 263 -22.93 -18.85 -5.63
CA THR A 263 -22.91 -19.41 -4.27
C THR A 263 -21.73 -18.87 -3.47
N LEU A 264 -21.81 -19.01 -2.14
CA LEU A 264 -20.70 -18.67 -1.24
C LEU A 264 -19.38 -19.36 -1.66
N TRP A 265 -19.47 -20.61 -2.11
CA TRP A 265 -18.31 -21.40 -2.51
C TRP A 265 -17.64 -20.82 -3.76
N ASP A 266 -18.39 -20.36 -4.74
CA ASP A 266 -17.85 -19.84 -5.99
C ASP A 266 -16.89 -18.66 -5.73
N TYR A 267 -17.32 -17.73 -4.86
CA TYR A 267 -16.50 -16.59 -4.45
C TYR A 267 -15.35 -16.98 -3.51
N GLU A 268 -15.56 -17.94 -2.61
CA GLU A 268 -14.46 -18.47 -1.76
C GLU A 268 -13.38 -19.16 -2.60
N GLN A 269 -13.77 -19.92 -3.63
CA GLN A 269 -12.82 -20.53 -4.56
C GLN A 269 -12.08 -19.49 -5.37
N TYR A 270 -12.77 -18.46 -5.84
CA TYR A 270 -12.13 -17.35 -6.54
C TYR A 270 -11.04 -16.71 -5.67
N LEU A 271 -11.36 -16.36 -4.41
CA LEU A 271 -10.39 -15.74 -3.49
C LEU A 271 -9.21 -16.65 -3.14
N ASN A 272 -9.43 -17.97 -3.09
CA ASN A 272 -8.38 -18.96 -2.83
C ASN A 272 -7.48 -19.20 -4.06
N THR A 273 -8.02 -19.05 -5.27
CA THR A 273 -7.31 -19.34 -6.53
C THR A 273 -6.56 -18.10 -7.05
N TYR A 274 -7.13 -16.91 -6.86
CA TYR A 274 -6.64 -15.65 -7.42
C TYR A 274 -6.38 -14.64 -6.30
N SER A 275 -5.29 -14.84 -5.55
CA SER A 275 -4.89 -14.00 -4.41
C SER A 275 -4.53 -12.55 -4.79
N ASP A 276 -4.19 -12.31 -6.06
CA ASP A 276 -3.93 -10.98 -6.64
C ASP A 276 -4.90 -10.65 -7.80
N GLY A 277 -6.10 -11.22 -7.75
CA GLY A 277 -7.13 -11.06 -8.79
C GLY A 277 -7.82 -9.68 -8.81
N PHE A 278 -8.37 -9.32 -9.97
CA PHE A 278 -9.10 -8.08 -10.22
C PHE A 278 -10.39 -7.95 -9.42
N PHE A 279 -11.07 -9.06 -9.15
CA PHE A 279 -12.41 -9.08 -8.55
C PHE A 279 -12.41 -9.46 -7.07
N ARG A 280 -11.27 -9.45 -6.39
CA ARG A 280 -11.18 -9.88 -4.98
C ARG A 280 -12.10 -9.09 -4.06
N GLN A 281 -12.13 -7.76 -4.21
CA GLN A 281 -13.01 -6.91 -3.41
C GLN A 281 -14.49 -7.23 -3.68
N GLN A 282 -14.86 -7.43 -4.94
CA GLN A 282 -16.23 -7.80 -5.32
C GLN A 282 -16.60 -9.18 -4.77
N ALA A 283 -15.72 -10.18 -4.89
CA ALA A 283 -15.93 -11.51 -4.34
C ALA A 283 -16.10 -11.49 -2.81
N ALA A 284 -15.27 -10.73 -2.10
CA ALA A 284 -15.38 -10.57 -0.66
C ALA A 284 -16.69 -9.90 -0.24
N ALA A 285 -17.11 -8.85 -0.96
CA ALA A 285 -18.39 -8.19 -0.72
C ALA A 285 -19.57 -9.16 -0.94
N ARG A 286 -19.53 -9.98 -2.01
CA ARG A 286 -20.56 -11.01 -2.27
C ARG A 286 -20.61 -12.07 -1.19
N ILE A 287 -19.46 -12.54 -0.70
CA ILE A 287 -19.39 -13.45 0.45
C ILE A 287 -20.10 -12.87 1.66
N GLN A 288 -19.82 -11.60 1.99
CA GLN A 288 -20.42 -10.95 3.15
C GLN A 288 -21.93 -10.77 2.96
N GLU A 289 -22.36 -10.36 1.78
CA GLU A 289 -23.78 -10.23 1.43
C GLU A 289 -24.53 -11.57 1.60
N ILE A 290 -23.96 -12.68 1.08
CA ILE A 290 -24.55 -14.02 1.21
C ILE A 290 -24.64 -14.44 2.68
N LYS A 291 -23.60 -14.16 3.48
CA LYS A 291 -23.59 -14.47 4.92
C LYS A 291 -24.66 -13.68 5.67
N ASP A 292 -24.74 -12.38 5.44
CA ASP A 292 -25.74 -11.52 6.08
C ASP A 292 -27.17 -11.92 5.66
N MET A 293 -27.39 -12.27 4.39
CA MET A 293 -28.68 -12.77 3.91
C MET A 293 -29.05 -14.12 4.57
N THR A 294 -28.06 -14.99 4.78
CA THR A 294 -28.27 -16.27 5.47
C THR A 294 -28.70 -16.04 6.92
N VAL A 295 -28.08 -15.09 7.62
CA VAL A 295 -28.48 -14.69 8.98
C VAL A 295 -29.90 -14.11 8.98
N ALA A 296 -30.23 -13.27 8.00
CA ALA A 296 -31.56 -12.69 7.89
C ALA A 296 -32.64 -13.75 7.68
N ARG A 297 -32.38 -14.72 6.77
CA ARG A 297 -33.26 -15.87 6.49
C ARG A 297 -33.42 -16.82 7.67
N LYS A 298 -32.35 -17.09 8.42
CA LYS A 298 -32.44 -17.96 9.61
C LYS A 298 -33.38 -17.37 10.68
N LYS A 299 -33.42 -16.05 10.79
CA LYS A 299 -34.32 -15.35 11.71
C LYS A 299 -35.72 -15.19 11.13
N ASP A 300 -35.84 -14.97 9.82
CA ASP A 300 -37.09 -14.76 9.07
C ASP A 300 -38.05 -13.76 9.75
N MET A 301 -37.52 -12.59 10.14
CA MET A 301 -38.26 -11.49 10.77
C MET A 301 -38.06 -10.20 9.96
N ILE A 302 -39.03 -9.27 10.03
CA ILE A 302 -38.90 -7.98 9.33
C ILE A 302 -37.61 -7.25 9.75
N GLN A 303 -37.28 -7.24 11.05
CA GLN A 303 -36.08 -6.56 11.55
C GLN A 303 -34.77 -7.23 11.10
N SER A 304 -34.76 -8.52 10.77
CA SER A 304 -33.55 -9.19 10.28
C SER A 304 -33.28 -8.85 8.83
N TYR A 305 -34.31 -8.77 7.99
CA TYR A 305 -34.20 -8.30 6.61
C TYR A 305 -33.96 -6.80 6.50
N GLN A 306 -34.53 -5.98 7.39
CA GLN A 306 -34.23 -4.54 7.41
C GLN A 306 -32.75 -4.29 7.69
N ARG A 307 -32.19 -4.95 8.72
CA ARG A 307 -30.73 -4.88 9.01
C ARG A 307 -29.87 -5.35 7.84
N PHE A 308 -30.33 -6.36 7.09
CA PHE A 308 -29.66 -6.78 5.87
C PHE A 308 -29.69 -5.67 4.81
N LEU A 309 -30.85 -5.04 4.57
CA LEU A 309 -31.01 -3.94 3.61
C LEU A 309 -30.24 -2.68 4.00
N ASP A 310 -30.10 -2.39 5.29
CA ASP A 310 -29.30 -1.25 5.77
C ASP A 310 -27.81 -1.42 5.39
N LYS A 311 -27.31 -2.66 5.42
CA LYS A 311 -25.94 -2.99 4.98
C LYS A 311 -25.80 -3.15 3.47
N HIS A 312 -26.83 -3.68 2.80
CA HIS A 312 -26.80 -4.09 1.39
C HIS A 312 -27.96 -3.50 0.60
N PRO A 313 -28.13 -2.16 0.56
CA PRO A 313 -29.35 -1.53 0.02
C PRO A 313 -29.54 -1.75 -1.49
N LYS A 314 -28.45 -1.95 -2.22
CA LYS A 314 -28.42 -2.23 -3.67
C LYS A 314 -27.83 -3.62 -3.98
N GLY A 315 -27.82 -4.52 -2.99
CA GLY A 315 -27.27 -5.87 -3.11
C GLY A 315 -28.09 -6.79 -4.03
N LEU A 316 -27.50 -7.92 -4.43
CA LEU A 316 -28.16 -8.99 -5.18
C LEU A 316 -29.45 -9.49 -4.51
N PHE A 317 -29.49 -9.52 -3.18
CA PHE A 317 -30.66 -10.01 -2.44
C PHE A 317 -31.61 -8.89 -1.97
N ALA A 318 -31.34 -7.62 -2.30
CA ALA A 318 -32.13 -6.50 -1.78
C ALA A 318 -33.62 -6.63 -2.13
N SER A 319 -33.96 -6.86 -3.41
CA SER A 319 -35.36 -7.04 -3.84
C SER A 319 -36.01 -8.27 -3.19
N LYS A 320 -35.26 -9.36 -2.99
CA LYS A 320 -35.78 -10.57 -2.32
C LYS A 320 -36.07 -10.30 -0.84
N ALA A 321 -35.21 -9.55 -0.16
CA ALA A 321 -35.42 -9.15 1.23
C ALA A 321 -36.61 -8.20 1.37
N GLN A 322 -36.77 -7.22 0.48
CA GLN A 322 -37.93 -6.32 0.45
C GLN A 322 -39.24 -7.09 0.24
N LYS A 323 -39.28 -8.03 -0.72
CA LYS A 323 -40.43 -8.89 -0.93
C LYS A 323 -40.77 -9.69 0.33
N ARG A 324 -39.76 -10.29 0.98
CA ARG A 324 -39.97 -11.06 2.21
C ARG A 324 -40.48 -10.20 3.37
N ILE A 325 -40.02 -8.95 3.49
CA ILE A 325 -40.57 -8.00 4.46
C ILE A 325 -42.07 -7.78 4.24
N ALA A 326 -42.51 -7.60 2.99
CA ALA A 326 -43.92 -7.43 2.66
C ALA A 326 -44.76 -8.66 3.05
N GLU A 327 -44.26 -9.86 2.72
CA GLU A 327 -44.91 -11.15 3.07
C GLU A 327 -45.03 -11.37 4.59
N LEU A 328 -44.08 -10.86 5.38
CA LEU A 328 -44.07 -11.02 6.84
C LEU A 328 -44.94 -9.98 7.59
N LYS A 329 -45.53 -8.99 6.90
CA LYS A 329 -46.36 -7.96 7.54
C LYS A 329 -47.55 -8.55 8.31
N PRO A 330 -48.36 -9.49 7.75
CA PRO A 330 -49.48 -10.08 8.49
C PRO A 330 -49.03 -10.84 9.73
N ALA A 331 -47.94 -11.63 9.61
CA ALA A 331 -47.37 -12.39 10.73
C ALA A 331 -46.93 -11.47 11.88
N LYS A 332 -46.29 -10.34 11.56
CA LYS A 332 -45.88 -9.32 12.55
C LYS A 332 -47.09 -8.67 13.23
N ILE A 333 -48.11 -8.28 12.47
CA ILE A 333 -49.32 -7.63 13.00
C ILE A 333 -50.05 -8.59 13.96
N ALA A 334 -50.27 -9.83 13.54
CA ALA A 334 -50.91 -10.83 14.38
C ALA A 334 -50.06 -11.14 15.63
N TYR A 335 -48.74 -11.24 15.51
CA TYR A 335 -47.83 -11.42 16.65
C TYR A 335 -47.95 -10.27 17.67
N GLN A 336 -48.01 -9.02 17.23
CA GLN A 336 -48.11 -7.87 18.13
C GLN A 336 -49.36 -7.90 19.01
N ARG A 337 -50.45 -8.49 18.52
CA ARG A 337 -51.71 -8.64 19.26
C ARG A 337 -51.64 -9.72 20.33
N ILE A 338 -50.84 -10.77 20.12
CA ILE A 338 -50.80 -11.97 20.97
C ILE A 338 -49.51 -12.14 21.77
N LYS A 339 -48.55 -11.22 21.65
CA LYS A 339 -47.20 -11.35 22.25
C LYS A 339 -47.19 -11.50 23.79
N ALA A 340 -48.26 -11.07 24.46
CA ALA A 340 -48.45 -11.19 25.91
C ALA A 340 -49.63 -12.12 26.27
N GLU A 341 -50.19 -12.81 25.28
CA GLU A 341 -51.33 -13.70 25.46
C GLU A 341 -50.90 -14.99 26.17
N THR A 342 -51.67 -15.43 27.16
CA THR A 342 -51.43 -16.69 27.87
C THR A 342 -52.40 -17.79 27.48
N ASN A 343 -53.49 -17.45 26.77
CA ASN A 343 -54.40 -18.43 26.23
C ASN A 343 -53.74 -19.27 25.11
N THR A 344 -53.46 -20.53 25.45
CA THR A 344 -52.77 -21.48 24.56
C THR A 344 -53.51 -21.76 23.26
N GLU A 345 -54.84 -21.62 23.21
CA GLU A 345 -55.63 -21.82 21.98
C GLU A 345 -55.37 -20.70 20.96
N VAL A 346 -55.29 -19.45 21.43
CA VAL A 346 -54.96 -18.29 20.60
C VAL A 346 -53.55 -18.42 20.02
N LEU A 347 -52.59 -18.86 20.84
CA LEU A 347 -51.21 -19.11 20.40
C LEU A 347 -51.15 -20.25 19.36
N ARG A 348 -51.90 -21.35 19.55
CA ARG A 348 -51.98 -22.45 18.58
C ARG A 348 -52.64 -22.00 17.26
N ALA A 349 -53.69 -21.18 17.32
CA ALA A 349 -54.34 -20.63 16.14
C ALA A 349 -53.36 -19.77 15.30
N TYR A 350 -52.53 -18.95 15.95
CA TYR A 350 -51.46 -18.23 15.28
C TYR A 350 -50.46 -19.16 14.59
N LEU A 351 -50.02 -20.22 15.30
CA LEU A 351 -49.07 -21.19 14.76
C LEU A 351 -49.63 -21.95 13.55
N LYS A 352 -50.93 -22.21 13.47
CA LYS A 352 -51.55 -22.82 12.26
C LYS A 352 -51.23 -22.02 10.99
N GLN A 353 -51.15 -20.70 11.07
CA GLN A 353 -50.90 -19.83 9.92
C GLN A 353 -49.42 -19.44 9.75
N PHE A 354 -48.70 -19.15 10.84
CA PHE A 354 -47.40 -18.47 10.79
C PHE A 354 -46.22 -19.26 11.38
N ARG A 355 -46.39 -20.54 11.75
CA ARG A 355 -45.34 -21.37 12.39
C ARG A 355 -44.01 -21.39 11.63
N HIS A 356 -44.04 -21.29 10.30
CA HIS A 356 -42.86 -21.31 9.44
C HIS A 356 -42.05 -20.01 9.45
N THR A 357 -42.57 -18.93 10.05
CA THR A 357 -41.91 -17.62 10.11
C THR A 357 -41.11 -17.46 11.40
N GLY A 358 -40.22 -16.46 11.45
CA GLY A 358 -39.51 -16.09 12.68
C GLY A 358 -40.43 -15.72 13.84
N TYR A 359 -41.56 -15.08 13.56
CA TYR A 359 -42.56 -14.77 14.58
C TYR A 359 -43.29 -16.03 15.07
N GLY A 360 -43.52 -17.01 14.19
CA GLY A 360 -43.97 -18.34 14.56
C GLY A 360 -43.06 -19.03 15.57
N GLN A 361 -41.75 -18.92 15.37
CA GLN A 361 -40.77 -19.49 16.31
C GLN A 361 -40.78 -18.79 17.67
N LEU A 362 -41.01 -17.47 17.72
CA LEU A 362 -41.20 -16.74 18.99
C LEU A 362 -42.45 -17.22 19.73
N VAL A 363 -43.57 -17.39 19.02
CA VAL A 363 -44.83 -17.89 19.62
C VAL A 363 -44.70 -19.34 20.05
N LEU A 364 -43.95 -20.16 19.32
CA LEU A 364 -43.66 -21.54 19.72
C LEU A 364 -42.90 -21.58 21.05
N GLY A 365 -41.83 -20.78 21.19
CA GLY A 365 -41.09 -20.67 22.45
C GLY A 365 -41.93 -20.12 23.60
N HIS A 366 -42.83 -19.17 23.32
CA HIS A 366 -43.79 -18.66 24.31
C HIS A 366 -44.78 -19.75 24.77
N LEU A 367 -45.32 -20.53 23.83
CA LEU A 367 -46.21 -21.65 24.14
C LEU A 367 -45.51 -22.73 24.97
N GLU A 368 -44.26 -23.05 24.64
CA GLU A 368 -43.43 -24.00 25.39
C GLU A 368 -43.14 -23.49 26.82
N ALA A 369 -42.87 -22.19 27.00
CA ALA A 369 -42.65 -21.58 28.31
C ALA A 369 -43.89 -21.65 29.22
N LEU A 370 -45.10 -21.71 28.63
CA LEU A 370 -46.36 -21.95 29.35
C LEU A 370 -46.62 -23.43 29.66
N GLY A 371 -45.67 -24.33 29.37
CA GLY A 371 -45.83 -25.77 29.56
C GLY A 371 -46.75 -26.44 28.55
N ALA A 372 -47.18 -25.72 27.51
CA ALA A 372 -48.11 -26.22 26.51
C ALA A 372 -47.38 -26.76 25.28
N LYS A 373 -47.83 -27.91 24.78
CA LYS A 373 -47.30 -28.47 23.52
C LYS A 373 -48.01 -27.85 22.31
N PRO A 374 -47.33 -27.70 21.16
CA PRO A 374 -47.98 -27.43 19.89
C PRO A 374 -48.84 -28.64 19.52
N GLN A 375 -50.14 -28.61 19.85
CA GLN A 375 -51.08 -29.63 19.37
C GLN A 375 -51.28 -29.44 17.87
N VAL A 376 -50.64 -30.33 17.09
CA VAL A 376 -51.01 -30.59 15.72
C VAL A 376 -51.97 -31.79 15.81
N GLU A 377 -53.27 -31.54 15.79
CA GLU A 377 -54.20 -32.63 15.49
C GLU A 377 -53.90 -33.06 14.05
N GLU A 378 -53.41 -34.28 13.86
CA GLU A 378 -53.41 -34.92 12.54
C GLU A 378 -54.87 -35.15 12.15
N PRO A 379 -55.34 -34.66 11.00
CA PRO A 379 -56.62 -35.11 10.47
C PRO A 379 -56.45 -36.53 9.95
N VAL A 380 -57.17 -37.47 10.59
CA VAL A 380 -57.42 -38.81 10.06
C VAL A 380 -58.19 -38.73 8.73
N THR A 381 -57.56 -39.30 7.68
CA THR A 381 -58.05 -39.81 6.39
C THR A 381 -59.29 -39.16 5.71
N SER A 382 -59.04 -38.50 4.58
CA SER A 382 -59.68 -38.89 3.31
C SER A 382 -58.84 -38.40 2.12
N SER A 383 -58.64 -39.30 1.17
CA SER A 383 -57.92 -39.10 -0.09
C SER A 383 -58.60 -38.03 -0.96
N SER A 384 -57.86 -36.94 -1.24
CA SER A 384 -58.15 -36.07 -2.38
C SER A 384 -56.84 -35.62 -3.01
N THR A 385 -56.65 -36.05 -4.26
CA THR A 385 -55.57 -35.69 -5.16
C THR A 385 -55.67 -34.22 -5.51
N ALA A 386 -54.98 -33.35 -4.76
CA ALA A 386 -54.72 -31.97 -5.14
C ALA A 386 -53.33 -31.55 -4.62
N SER A 387 -52.37 -31.47 -5.53
CA SER A 387 -51.00 -31.07 -5.25
C SER A 387 -50.94 -29.61 -4.76
N LYS A 388 -50.83 -29.42 -3.45
CA LYS A 388 -50.36 -28.15 -2.85
C LYS A 388 -49.02 -27.75 -3.49
N PRO A 389 -48.76 -26.46 -3.77
CA PRO A 389 -47.45 -26.04 -4.22
C PRO A 389 -46.44 -26.29 -3.10
N GLN A 390 -45.58 -27.29 -3.32
CA GLN A 390 -44.41 -27.52 -2.48
C GLN A 390 -43.56 -26.24 -2.54
N PRO A 391 -43.10 -25.68 -1.40
CA PRO A 391 -42.21 -24.53 -1.42
C PRO A 391 -41.03 -24.83 -2.38
N PRO A 392 -40.60 -23.85 -3.20
CA PRO A 392 -39.56 -24.08 -4.19
C PRO A 392 -38.35 -24.70 -3.49
N PHE A 393 -37.85 -25.81 -4.06
CA PHE A 393 -36.69 -26.53 -3.55
C PHE A 393 -35.51 -25.56 -3.42
N ASP A 394 -35.16 -25.21 -2.19
CA ASP A 394 -33.97 -24.42 -1.89
C ASP A 394 -32.84 -25.35 -1.42
N PRO A 395 -31.89 -25.72 -2.30
CA PRO A 395 -30.77 -26.59 -1.92
C PRO A 395 -29.84 -25.96 -0.88
N SER A 396 -30.02 -24.67 -0.58
CA SER A 396 -29.28 -23.93 0.44
C SER A 396 -30.00 -23.89 1.79
N SER A 397 -31.19 -24.49 1.91
CA SER A 397 -31.93 -24.56 3.18
C SER A 397 -31.12 -25.34 4.22
N PRO A 398 -30.91 -24.79 5.43
CA PRO A 398 -30.24 -25.51 6.51
C PRO A 398 -30.89 -26.85 6.86
N ASP A 399 -32.21 -26.99 6.67
CA ASP A 399 -32.92 -28.25 6.91
C ASP A 399 -32.59 -29.31 5.86
N ILE A 400 -32.51 -28.89 4.60
CA ILE A 400 -32.07 -29.76 3.50
C ILE A 400 -30.60 -30.15 3.69
N ILE A 401 -29.75 -29.21 4.09
CA ILE A 401 -28.33 -29.48 4.35
C ILE A 401 -28.17 -30.45 5.53
N ARG A 402 -28.91 -30.26 6.64
CA ARG A 402 -28.91 -31.22 7.76
C ARG A 402 -29.37 -32.60 7.33
N ALA A 403 -30.43 -32.69 6.53
CA ALA A 403 -30.91 -33.96 6.01
C ALA A 403 -29.84 -34.66 5.16
N VAL A 404 -29.15 -33.92 4.29
CA VAL A 404 -28.05 -34.44 3.48
C VAL A 404 -26.84 -34.85 4.34
N GLN A 405 -26.39 -34.02 5.27
CA GLN A 405 -25.29 -34.34 6.19
C GLN A 405 -25.61 -35.59 7.02
N LYS A 406 -26.82 -35.70 7.58
CA LYS A 406 -27.27 -36.89 8.31
C LYS A 406 -27.21 -38.12 7.41
N ARG A 407 -27.70 -38.01 6.17
CA ARG A 407 -27.77 -39.14 5.25
C ARG A 407 -26.41 -39.57 4.72
N LEU A 408 -25.53 -38.62 4.40
CA LEU A 408 -24.13 -38.91 4.04
C LEU A 408 -23.39 -39.60 5.18
N THR A 409 -23.64 -39.20 6.43
CA THR A 409 -23.07 -39.87 7.62
C THR A 409 -23.55 -41.32 7.73
N GLN A 410 -24.84 -41.57 7.48
CA GLN A 410 -25.40 -42.93 7.44
C GLN A 410 -24.80 -43.80 6.31
N GLN A 411 -24.32 -43.18 5.23
CA GLN A 411 -23.64 -43.85 4.12
C GLN A 411 -22.12 -44.01 4.36
N GLY A 412 -21.64 -43.81 5.59
CA GLY A 412 -20.21 -43.94 5.95
C GLY A 412 -19.33 -42.81 5.43
N LEU A 413 -19.91 -41.74 4.88
CA LEU A 413 -19.18 -40.57 4.41
C LEU A 413 -19.04 -39.56 5.54
N ASN A 414 -17.97 -38.74 5.53
CA ASN A 414 -17.74 -37.73 6.56
C ASN A 414 -18.06 -36.31 6.04
N PRO A 415 -19.30 -35.83 6.19
CA PRO A 415 -19.69 -34.47 5.82
C PRO A 415 -19.30 -33.42 6.88
N GLY A 416 -18.68 -33.81 8.00
CA GLY A 416 -18.50 -32.96 9.19
C GLY A 416 -19.75 -32.96 10.09
N PRO A 417 -19.85 -32.00 11.02
CA PRO A 417 -21.01 -31.87 11.91
C PRO A 417 -22.33 -31.71 11.13
N VAL A 418 -23.43 -32.27 11.65
CA VAL A 418 -24.79 -32.10 11.10
C VAL A 418 -25.37 -30.76 11.56
N ASP A 419 -24.75 -29.68 11.11
CA ASP A 419 -25.00 -28.30 11.55
C ASP A 419 -25.86 -27.48 10.57
N GLY A 420 -26.23 -28.06 9.42
CA GLY A 420 -26.99 -27.38 8.37
C GLY A 420 -26.16 -26.37 7.58
N SER A 421 -24.84 -26.39 7.73
CA SER A 421 -23.91 -25.51 7.03
C SER A 421 -23.22 -26.25 5.89
N MET A 422 -23.28 -25.68 4.69
CA MET A 422 -22.59 -26.26 3.54
C MET A 422 -21.07 -25.98 3.61
N GLY A 423 -20.35 -26.79 4.38
CA GLY A 423 -18.91 -26.69 4.57
C GLY A 423 -18.08 -27.49 3.56
N ARG A 424 -16.74 -27.35 3.64
CA ARG A 424 -15.78 -28.11 2.80
C ARG A 424 -15.95 -29.63 2.95
N LYS A 425 -16.17 -30.11 4.18
CA LYS A 425 -16.39 -31.53 4.47
C LYS A 425 -17.71 -32.03 3.86
N THR A 426 -18.80 -31.27 3.99
CA THR A 426 -20.11 -31.63 3.43
C THR A 426 -20.07 -31.70 1.91
N ARG A 427 -19.49 -30.70 1.23
CA ARG A 427 -19.33 -30.74 -0.24
C ARG A 427 -18.42 -31.88 -0.72
N ARG A 428 -17.35 -32.19 0.02
CA ARG A 428 -16.48 -33.35 -0.29
C ARG A 428 -17.26 -34.65 -0.17
N ALA A 429 -18.04 -34.83 0.89
CA ALA A 429 -18.89 -36.00 1.07
C ALA A 429 -19.96 -36.10 -0.02
N ILE A 430 -20.59 -34.99 -0.43
CA ILE A 430 -21.53 -34.99 -1.58
C ILE A 430 -20.83 -35.45 -2.86
N ARG A 431 -19.64 -34.93 -3.18
CA ARG A 431 -18.89 -35.38 -4.38
C ARG A 431 -18.50 -36.85 -4.30
N GLN A 432 -18.16 -37.34 -3.11
CA GLN A 432 -17.85 -38.75 -2.91
C GLN A 432 -19.09 -39.62 -3.14
N PHE A 433 -20.24 -39.22 -2.61
CA PHE A 433 -21.52 -39.88 -2.85
C PHE A 433 -21.91 -39.85 -4.34
N GLN A 434 -21.83 -38.68 -4.99
CA GLN A 434 -22.12 -38.54 -6.42
C GLN A 434 -21.26 -39.47 -7.28
N ARG A 435 -19.98 -39.70 -6.92
CA ARG A 435 -19.13 -40.69 -7.59
C ARG A 435 -19.62 -42.13 -7.36
N GLN A 436 -20.04 -42.45 -6.13
CA GLN A 436 -20.55 -43.79 -5.78
C GLN A 436 -21.82 -44.14 -6.55
N VAL A 437 -22.66 -43.16 -6.86
CA VAL A 437 -23.93 -43.36 -7.59
C VAL A 437 -23.87 -42.89 -9.05
N SER A 438 -22.67 -42.71 -9.61
CA SER A 438 -22.44 -42.32 -11.02
C SER A 438 -23.21 -41.05 -11.48
N MET A 439 -23.40 -40.09 -10.56
CA MET A 439 -23.99 -38.79 -10.85
C MET A 439 -22.94 -37.75 -11.29
N THR A 440 -23.39 -36.62 -11.83
CA THR A 440 -22.51 -35.46 -12.05
C THR A 440 -21.84 -35.02 -10.75
N VAL A 441 -20.51 -35.04 -10.72
CA VAL A 441 -19.69 -34.78 -9.51
C VAL A 441 -19.45 -33.28 -9.32
N ASP A 442 -20.52 -32.52 -9.07
CA ASP A 442 -20.46 -31.07 -8.89
C ASP A 442 -20.45 -30.62 -7.41
N GLY A 443 -20.77 -31.53 -6.49
CA GLY A 443 -20.87 -31.26 -5.05
C GLY A 443 -22.09 -30.45 -4.64
N LYS A 444 -23.13 -30.37 -5.50
CA LYS A 444 -24.36 -29.62 -5.25
C LYS A 444 -25.47 -30.53 -4.74
N ILE A 445 -26.34 -29.98 -3.89
CA ILE A 445 -27.58 -30.65 -3.51
C ILE A 445 -28.60 -30.39 -4.61
N THR A 446 -29.08 -31.46 -5.25
CA THR A 446 -30.16 -31.43 -6.25
C THR A 446 -31.33 -32.28 -5.75
N LYS A 447 -32.52 -32.13 -6.37
CA LYS A 447 -33.66 -33.01 -6.08
C LYS A 447 -33.30 -34.48 -6.33
N GLU A 448 -32.54 -34.73 -7.39
CA GLU A 448 -32.04 -36.05 -7.77
C GLU A 448 -31.10 -36.63 -6.71
N LEU A 449 -30.14 -35.82 -6.20
CA LEU A 449 -29.25 -36.24 -5.10
C LEU A 449 -30.08 -36.65 -3.87
N LEU A 450 -31.13 -35.89 -3.54
CA LEU A 450 -32.00 -36.22 -2.42
C LEU A 450 -32.80 -37.51 -2.63
N GLN A 451 -33.24 -37.78 -3.87
CA GLN A 451 -33.89 -39.06 -4.20
C GLN A 451 -32.92 -40.23 -4.05
N GLN A 452 -31.70 -40.11 -4.58
CA GLN A 452 -30.67 -41.15 -4.46
C GLN A 452 -30.30 -41.42 -3.00
N LEU A 453 -30.13 -40.35 -2.22
CA LEU A 453 -29.88 -40.45 -0.79
C LEU A 453 -31.04 -41.15 -0.07
N ARG A 454 -32.30 -40.92 -0.45
CA ARG A 454 -33.47 -41.59 0.17
C ARG A 454 -33.64 -43.05 -0.27
N GLY A 455 -33.31 -43.40 -1.51
CA GLY A 455 -33.54 -44.71 -2.10
C GLY A 455 -32.63 -45.83 -1.61
N GLN A 456 -31.50 -45.52 -0.96
CA GLN A 456 -30.54 -46.52 -0.45
C GLN A 456 -30.73 -46.84 1.04
N VAL A 457 -31.98 -46.96 1.53
CA VAL A 457 -32.25 -47.62 2.82
C VAL A 457 -32.44 -49.11 2.52
N GLN A 458 -31.43 -49.93 2.84
CA GLN A 458 -31.66 -51.33 3.19
C GLN A 458 -31.59 -51.43 4.71
#